data_AF-A0A520Y781-F1
#
_entry.id   AF-A0A520Y781-F1
#
_cell.length_a   1.000
_cell.length_b   1.000
_cell.length_c   1.000
_cell.angle_alpha   90.00
_cell.angle_beta   90.00
_cell.angle_gamma   90.00
#
_symmetry.space_group_name_H-M   'P 1'
#
loop_
_entity.id
_entity.type
_entity.pdbx_description
1 polymer ?
#
loop_
_entity_poly.entity_id
_entity_poly.type
_entity_poly.pdbx_seq_one_letter_code
_entity_poly.pdbx_strand_id
1 'polypeptide(L)' 'MPIDEHFEEVSVGGKKERRAGIYLLPNLFTSAALFAGFYAIVAGMNGEFGLAGLAIFFGQ' A
#
# COMPACT_ATOMS: atom_id res chain seq x y z
N MET A 1 18.12 -8.84 -12.92
CA MET A 1 17.03 -9.69 -12.39
C MET A 1 16.10 -8.77 -11.60
N PRO A 2 14.79 -8.73 -11.88
CA PRO A 2 13.90 -7.91 -11.07
C PRO A 2 13.81 -8.52 -9.68
N ILE A 3 14.07 -7.68 -8.69
CA ILE A 3 14.08 -7.99 -7.26
C ILE A 3 12.63 -7.95 -6.81
N ASP A 4 11.88 -9.06 -6.81
CA ASP A 4 10.64 -9.21 -6.02
C ASP A 4 9.96 -10.56 -6.31
N GLU A 5 10.56 -11.67 -5.88
CA GLU A 5 9.84 -12.94 -5.82
C GLU A 5 9.91 -13.46 -4.39
N HIS A 6 9.11 -12.85 -3.51
CA HIS A 6 8.93 -13.30 -2.13
C HIS A 6 7.94 -14.47 -2.14
N PHE A 7 8.46 -15.68 -2.25
CA PHE A 7 7.66 -16.90 -2.17
C PHE A 7 7.23 -17.12 -0.72
N GLU A 8 5.92 -17.04 -0.46
CA GLU A 8 5.36 -17.40 0.84
C GLU A 8 5.24 -18.94 0.88
N GLU A 9 6.16 -19.60 1.59
CA GLU A 9 6.20 -21.06 1.70
C GLU A 9 5.15 -21.52 2.73
N VAL A 10 3.89 -21.65 2.31
CA VAL A 10 2.81 -22.15 3.18
C VAL A 10 2.67 -23.65 2.99
N SER A 11 3.11 -24.43 4.00
CA SER A 11 2.92 -25.89 4.05
C SER A 11 1.45 -26.22 4.33
N VAL A 12 0.71 -26.64 3.31
CA VAL A 12 -0.63 -27.24 3.47
C VAL A 12 -0.49 -28.75 3.26
N GLY A 13 -0.58 -29.52 4.36
CA GLY A 13 -0.67 -30.99 4.28
C GLY A 13 0.60 -31.71 3.79
N GLY A 14 1.80 -31.14 4.00
CA GLY A 14 3.06 -31.82 3.71
C GLY A 14 3.56 -31.72 2.25
N LYS A 15 2.88 -30.94 1.39
CA LYS A 15 3.35 -30.60 0.04
C LYS A 15 3.71 -29.11 -0.02
N LYS A 16 4.89 -28.82 -0.58
CA LYS A 16 5.38 -27.45 -0.81
C LYS A 16 4.63 -26.84 -1.99
N GLU A 17 3.53 -26.14 -1.70
CA GLU A 17 2.79 -25.37 -2.70
C GLU A 17 3.38 -23.95 -2.75
N ARG A 18 4.05 -23.59 -3.85
CA ARG A 18 4.47 -22.20 -4.10
C ARG A 18 3.22 -21.37 -4.38
N ARG A 19 2.72 -20.66 -3.37
CA ARG A 19 1.76 -19.57 -3.58
C ARG A 19 2.58 -18.31 -3.83
N ALA A 20 2.30 -17.61 -4.93
CA ALA A 20 2.88 -16.30 -5.16
C ALA A 20 2.50 -15.42 -3.97
N GLY A 21 3.49 -15.02 -3.16
CA GLY A 21 3.27 -14.06 -2.09
C GLY A 21 2.65 -12.83 -2.74
N ILE A 22 1.52 -12.37 -2.21
CA ILE A 22 0.86 -11.18 -2.73
C ILE A 22 1.92 -10.07 -2.65
N TYR A 23 2.16 -9.39 -3.78
CA TYR A 23 3.03 -8.20 -3.89
C TYR A 23 2.42 -7.04 -3.10
N LEU A 24 2.26 -7.23 -1.79
CA LEU A 24 1.69 -6.28 -0.87
C LEU A 24 2.61 -5.07 -0.83
N LEU A 25 3.93 -5.25 -0.80
CA LEU A 25 4.85 -4.14 -0.59
C LEU A 25 4.75 -3.04 -1.66
N PRO A 26 4.81 -3.33 -2.99
CA PRO A 26 4.72 -2.28 -4.02
C PRO A 26 3.27 -1.77 -4.22
N ASN A 27 2.28 -2.66 -4.12
CA ASN A 27 0.88 -2.29 -4.31
C ASN A 27 0.31 -1.50 -3.11
N LEU A 28 0.79 -1.77 -1.90
CA LEU A 28 0.41 -1.07 -0.68
C LEU A 28 0.93 0.36 -0.71
N PHE A 29 2.14 0.61 -1.24
CA PHE A 29 2.65 1.96 -1.40
C PHE A 29 1.75 2.81 -2.30
N THR A 30 1.39 2.27 -3.47
CA THR A 30 0.46 2.95 -4.40
C THR A 30 -0.92 3.16 -3.78
N SER A 31 -1.43 2.16 -3.06
CA SER A 31 -2.72 2.24 -2.39
C SER A 31 -2.71 3.27 -1.24
N ALA A 32 -1.60 3.38 -0.51
CA ALA A 32 -1.42 4.39 0.54
C ALA A 32 -1.38 5.80 -0.05
N ALA A 33 -0.71 6.01 -1.18
CA ALA A 33 -0.70 7.29 -1.89
C ALA A 33 -2.11 7.71 -2.35
N LEU A 34 -2.89 6.77 -2.92
CA LEU A 34 -4.27 7.02 -3.31
C LEU A 34 -5.15 7.39 -2.10
N PHE A 35 -4.98 6.68 -0.98
CA PHE A 35 -5.73 6.94 0.24
C PHE A 35 -5.38 8.30 0.85
N ALA A 36 -4.10 8.68 0.87
CA ALA A 36 -3.64 9.98 1.35
C ALA A 36 -4.19 11.13 0.50
N GLY A 37 -4.20 10.99 -0.83
CA GLY A 37 -4.81 11.97 -1.74
C GLY A 37 -6.32 12.11 -1.53
N PHE A 38 -7.04 11.01 -1.34
CA PHE A 38 -8.46 11.04 -1.02
C PHE A 38 -8.75 11.74 0.32
N TYR A 39 -7.98 11.41 1.36
CA TYR A 39 -8.10 12.06 2.67
C TYR A 39 -7.82 13.56 2.60
N ALA A 40 -6.83 13.98 1.80
CA ALA A 40 -6.54 15.40 1.60
C ALA A 40 -7.71 16.19 1.01
N ILE A 41 -8.46 15.60 0.08
CA ILE A 41 -9.66 16.22 -0.51
C ILE A 41 -10.74 16.40 0.57
N VAL A 42 -11.02 15.35 1.35
CA VAL A 42 -12.03 15.41 2.42
C VAL A 42 -11.64 16.43 3.50
N ALA A 43 -10.38 16.42 3.93
CA ALA A 43 -9.86 17.39 4.90
C ALA A 43 -9.95 18.83 4.37
N GLY A 44 -9.64 19.05 3.10
CA GLY A 44 -9.79 20.35 2.44
C GLY A 44 -11.25 20.83 2.37
N MET A 45 -12.19 19.92 2.11
CA MET A 45 -13.63 20.22 2.12
C MET A 45 -14.14 20.60 3.52
N ASN A 46 -13.53 20.05 4.58
CA ASN A 46 -13.84 20.41 5.96
C ASN A 46 -13.13 21.69 6.45
N GLY A 47 -12.36 22.37 5.59
CA GLY A 47 -11.57 23.55 5.95
C GLY A 47 -10.29 23.23 6.73
N GLU A 48 -9.92 21.95 6.88
CA GLU A 48 -8.71 21.49 7.57
C GLU A 48 -7.50 21.50 6.63
N PHE A 49 -7.17 22.67 6.07
CA PHE A 49 -6.11 22.81 5.07
C PHE A 49 -4.73 22.33 5.55
N GLY A 50 -4.46 22.42 6.85
CA GLY A 50 -3.21 21.91 7.45
C GLY A 50 -3.10 20.39 7.36
N LEU A 51 -4.17 19.66 7.69
CA LEU A 51 -4.21 18.20 7.59
C LEU A 51 -4.21 17.75 6.12
N ALA A 52 -4.90 18.48 5.24
CA ALA A 52 -4.86 18.25 3.80
C ALA A 52 -3.44 18.37 3.24
N GLY A 53 -2.72 19.43 3.63
CA GLY A 53 -1.33 19.65 3.22
C GLY A 53 -0.38 18.55 3.72
N LEU A 54 -0.52 18.11 4.97
CA LEU A 54 0.28 17.00 5.52
C LEU A 54 -0.01 15.68 4.80
N ALA A 55 -1.27 15.40 4.49
CA ALA A 55 -1.67 14.20 3.76
C ALA A 55 -1.08 14.15 2.35
N ILE A 56 -1.06 15.30 1.65
CA ILE A 56 -0.34 15.41 0.38
C ILE A 56 1.15 15.21 0.62
N PHE A 57 1.79 15.94 1.54
CA PHE A 57 3.25 15.88 1.72
C PHE A 57 3.80 14.47 2.04
N PHE A 58 3.12 13.69 2.87
CA PHE A 58 3.55 12.33 3.25
C PHE A 58 3.08 11.23 2.29
N GLY A 59 2.08 11.51 1.45
CA GLY A 59 1.48 10.52 0.55
C GLY A 59 2.18 10.38 -0.81
N GLN A 60 3.38 10.93 -0.99
CA GLN A 60 4.07 11.05 -2.30
C GLN A 60 5.47 10.44 -2.23
#